data_AF-A0A2Z3L9A8-F1
#
_entry.id   AF-A0A2Z3L9A8-F1
#
_cell.length_a   1.000
_cell.length_b   1.000
_cell.length_c   1.000
_cell.angle_alpha   90.00
_cell.angle_beta   90.00
_cell.angle_gamma   90.00
#
_symmetry.space_group_name_H-M   'P 1'
#
loop_
_entity.id
_entity.type
_entity.pdbx_description
1 polymer ?
#
loop_
_entity_poly.entity_id
_entity_poly.type
_entity_poly.pdbx_seq_one_letter_code
_entity_poly.pdbx_strand_id
1 'polypeptide(L)'
;MLIDEYDTPLNKAYGNEAYFKAMVAFMRNLFSAALKGNATLEKGVLTGILRISKDSMLSGLNNLETYTSLDEAYSNHFGFSEAEVAFLFKEKGLVFLWKQ
;
A
#
# COMPACT_ATOMS: atom_id res chain seq x y z
N MET A 1 -9.12 -13.50 -4.11
CA MET A 1 -9.18 -12.41 -5.12
C MET A 1 -7.95 -11.52 -4.96
N LEU A 2 -7.34 -11.09 -6.06
CA LEU A 2 -6.20 -10.16 -6.06
C LEU A 2 -6.57 -8.91 -6.85
N ILE A 3 -6.35 -7.73 -6.26
CA ILE A 3 -6.58 -6.43 -6.90
C ILE A 3 -5.25 -5.69 -6.86
N ASP A 4 -4.64 -5.52 -8.01
CA ASP A 4 -3.37 -4.81 -8.13
C ASP A 4 -3.55 -3.35 -8.50
N GLU A 5 -2.58 -2.52 -8.09
CA GLU A 5 -2.52 -1.07 -8.31
C GLU A 5 -3.85 -0.35 -8.01
N TYR A 6 -4.49 -0.70 -6.89
CA TYR A 6 -5.82 -0.18 -6.57
C TYR A 6 -5.86 1.35 -6.45
N ASP A 7 -4.71 1.98 -6.18
CA ASP A 7 -4.51 3.41 -6.01
C ASP A 7 -4.28 4.17 -7.34
N THR A 8 -3.99 3.48 -8.45
CA THR A 8 -3.78 4.11 -9.77
C THR A 8 -4.95 5.00 -10.22
N PRO A 9 -6.23 4.58 -10.11
CA PRO A 9 -7.36 5.43 -10.47
C PRO A 9 -7.49 6.69 -9.58
N LEU A 10 -7.17 6.56 -8.30
CA LEU A 10 -7.19 7.68 -7.34
C LEU A 10 -6.10 8.70 -7.65
N ASN A 11 -4.90 8.22 -8.01
CA ASN A 11 -3.80 9.08 -8.42
C ASN A 11 -4.12 9.91 -9.65
N LYS A 12 -4.74 9.28 -10.67
CA LYS A 12 -5.20 9.99 -11.86
C LYS A 12 -6.27 11.03 -11.55
N ALA A 13 -7.02 10.85 -10.46
CA ALA A 13 -8.09 11.75 -10.06
C ALA A 13 -7.65 12.90 -9.14
N TYR A 14 -6.49 12.78 -8.48
CA TYR A 14 -6.04 13.68 -7.40
C TYR A 14 -6.04 15.18 -7.76
N GLY A 15 -5.81 15.53 -9.03
CA GLY A 15 -5.79 16.92 -9.51
C GLY A 15 -7.18 17.56 -9.71
N ASN A 16 -8.27 16.82 -9.53
CA ASN A 16 -9.64 17.33 -9.66
C ASN A 16 -10.48 16.84 -8.47
N GLU A 17 -10.80 17.73 -7.55
CA GLU A 17 -11.47 17.37 -6.29
C GLU A 17 -12.83 16.69 -6.49
N ALA A 18 -13.65 17.17 -7.44
CA ALA A 18 -14.96 16.60 -7.71
C ALA A 18 -14.83 15.17 -8.28
N TYR A 19 -13.90 14.98 -9.21
CA TYR A 19 -13.62 13.67 -9.80
C TYR A 19 -12.96 12.72 -8.80
N PHE A 20 -12.06 13.21 -7.95
CA PHE A 20 -11.45 12.44 -6.86
C PHE A 20 -12.51 11.92 -5.88
N LYS A 21 -13.45 12.77 -5.44
CA LYS A 21 -14.56 12.36 -4.57
C LYS A 21 -15.45 11.31 -5.24
N ALA A 22 -15.77 11.48 -6.52
CA ALA A 22 -16.56 10.52 -7.28
C ALA A 22 -15.83 9.17 -7.41
N MET A 23 -14.52 9.19 -7.69
CA MET A 23 -13.68 7.99 -7.78
C MET A 23 -13.59 7.26 -6.44
N VAL A 24 -13.38 7.96 -5.33
CA VAL A 24 -13.38 7.38 -3.98
C VAL A 24 -14.71 6.68 -3.69
N ALA A 25 -15.85 7.34 -4.00
CA ALA A 25 -17.17 6.77 -3.79
C ALA A 25 -17.41 5.51 -4.64
N PHE A 26 -17.01 5.54 -5.92
CA PHE A 26 -17.10 4.41 -6.82
C PHE A 26 -16.29 3.22 -6.29
N MET A 27 -15.01 3.44 -5.99
CA MET A 27 -14.10 2.39 -5.54
C MET A 27 -14.54 1.80 -4.18
N ARG A 28 -15.05 2.62 -3.25
CA ARG A 28 -15.62 2.14 -1.98
C ARG A 28 -16.78 1.18 -2.21
N ASN A 29 -17.70 1.53 -3.11
CA ASN A 29 -18.89 0.71 -3.39
C ASN A 29 -18.48 -0.59 -4.11
N LEU A 30 -17.54 -0.51 -5.06
CA LEU A 30 -16.98 -1.67 -5.76
C LEU A 30 -16.36 -2.67 -4.77
N PHE A 31 -15.49 -2.18 -3.88
CA PHE A 31 -14.80 -3.04 -2.92
C PHE A 31 -15.74 -3.59 -1.86
N SER A 32 -16.70 -2.80 -1.40
CA SER A 32 -17.75 -3.30 -0.49
C SER A 32 -18.54 -4.43 -1.14
N ALA A 33 -18.97 -4.29 -2.40
CA ALA A 33 -19.73 -5.32 -3.10
C ALA A 33 -18.92 -6.60 -3.35
N ALA A 34 -17.63 -6.47 -3.67
CA ALA A 34 -16.80 -7.62 -4.03
C ALA A 34 -16.21 -8.37 -2.81
N LEU A 35 -15.87 -7.64 -1.74
CA LEU A 35 -15.10 -8.16 -0.60
C LEU A 35 -15.92 -8.32 0.69
N LYS A 36 -16.88 -7.44 0.96
CA LYS A 36 -17.58 -7.41 2.25
C LYS A 36 -18.62 -8.52 2.33
N GLY A 37 -18.49 -9.40 3.34
CA GLY A 37 -19.50 -10.43 3.62
C GLY A 37 -19.65 -11.47 2.50
N ASN A 38 -18.64 -11.60 1.64
CA ASN A 38 -18.64 -12.55 0.54
C ASN A 38 -18.31 -13.96 1.07
N ALA A 39 -19.34 -14.81 1.22
CA ALA A 39 -19.22 -16.14 1.81
C ALA A 39 -18.38 -17.13 0.97
N THR A 40 -18.15 -16.85 -0.32
CA THR A 40 -17.31 -17.69 -1.20
C THR A 40 -15.87 -17.20 -1.28
N LEU A 41 -15.57 -16.04 -0.69
CA LEU A 41 -14.24 -15.45 -0.71
C LEU A 41 -13.55 -15.66 0.64
N GLU A 42 -12.58 -16.57 0.68
CA GLU A 42 -11.75 -16.80 1.86
C GLU A 42 -10.82 -15.60 2.15
N LYS A 43 -10.16 -15.06 1.12
CA LYS A 43 -9.22 -13.93 1.25
C LYS A 43 -9.17 -13.05 0.01
N GLY A 44 -9.14 -11.74 0.25
CA GLY A 44 -8.84 -10.70 -0.74
C GLY A 44 -7.51 -10.02 -0.43
N VAL A 45 -6.68 -9.79 -1.46
CA VAL A 45 -5.43 -9.03 -1.35
C VAL A 45 -5.53 -7.82 -2.25
N LEU A 46 -5.22 -6.64 -1.70
CA LEU A 46 -5.14 -5.39 -2.45
C LEU A 46 -3.69 -4.91 -2.39
N THR A 47 -3.11 -4.61 -3.55
CA THR A 47 -1.76 -4.09 -3.67
C THR A 47 -1.78 -2.70 -4.30
N GLY A 48 -0.89 -1.85 -3.83
CA GLY A 48 -0.79 -0.45 -4.23
C GLY A 48 0.34 0.23 -3.48
N ILE A 49 0.79 1.37 -3.99
CA ILE A 49 1.92 2.11 -3.42
C ILE A 49 1.42 3.02 -2.31
N LEU A 50 0.27 3.66 -2.53
CA LEU A 50 -0.20 4.74 -1.68
C LEU A 50 -1.19 4.24 -0.63
N ARG A 51 -1.05 4.80 0.57
CA ARG A 51 -2.00 4.62 1.68
C ARG A 51 -3.17 5.62 1.62
N ILE A 52 -3.56 6.08 0.43
CA ILE A 52 -4.60 7.13 0.24
C ILE A 52 -5.99 6.71 0.76
N SER A 53 -6.22 5.42 1.02
CA SER A 53 -7.57 4.84 1.08
C SER A 53 -8.04 4.35 2.45
N LYS A 54 -7.20 4.39 3.49
CA LYS A 54 -7.55 3.78 4.79
C LYS A 54 -8.82 4.37 5.42
N ASP A 55 -8.98 5.70 5.41
CA ASP A 55 -10.06 6.31 6.20
C ASP A 55 -11.40 6.49 5.45
N SER A 56 -11.40 6.68 4.12
CA SER A 56 -12.65 6.99 3.39
C SER A 56 -13.17 5.86 2.48
N MET A 57 -12.29 5.00 1.97
CA MET A 57 -12.62 4.03 0.92
C MET A 57 -12.63 2.59 1.42
N LEU A 58 -11.64 2.20 2.24
CA LEU A 58 -11.51 0.85 2.77
C LEU A 58 -12.25 0.65 4.10
N SER A 59 -12.72 1.74 4.73
CA SER A 59 -13.56 1.69 5.95
C SER A 59 -14.88 0.95 5.78
N GLY A 60 -15.30 0.69 4.54
CA GLY A 60 -16.45 -0.18 4.25
C GLY A 60 -16.23 -1.66 4.53
N LEU A 61 -14.97 -2.11 4.68
CA LEU A 61 -14.59 -3.51 4.85
C LEU A 61 -14.49 -3.88 6.34
N ASN A 62 -15.06 -5.02 6.72
CA ASN A 62 -15.15 -5.43 8.13
C ASN A 62 -13.89 -6.14 8.66
N ASN A 63 -13.01 -6.65 7.77
CA ASN A 63 -11.85 -7.48 8.11
C ASN A 63 -10.58 -6.95 7.42
N LEU A 64 -10.36 -5.64 7.47
CA LEU A 64 -9.21 -5.01 6.82
C LEU A 64 -7.98 -5.09 7.72
N GLU A 65 -6.93 -5.75 7.22
CA GLU A 65 -5.59 -5.69 7.78
C GLU A 65 -4.67 -5.02 6.76
N THR A 66 -3.67 -4.26 7.23
CA THR A 66 -2.71 -3.60 6.34
C THR A 66 -1.31 -3.98 6.72
N TYR A 67 -0.54 -4.37 5.72
CA TYR A 67 0.88 -4.67 5.84
C TYR A 67 1.68 -3.68 5.02
N THR A 68 2.87 -3.32 5.50
CA THR A 68 3.85 -2.56 4.73
C THR A 68 5.24 -3.12 4.85
N SER A 69 6.08 -2.77 3.87
CA SER A 69 7.51 -3.10 3.88
C SER A 69 8.27 -2.54 5.09
N LEU A 70 7.68 -1.60 5.85
CA LEU A 70 8.27 -1.06 7.07
C LEU A 70 7.89 -1.85 8.33
N ASP A 71 6.94 -2.78 8.26
CA ASP A 71 6.58 -3.58 9.42
C ASP A 71 7.74 -4.52 9.74
N GLU A 72 8.04 -4.71 11.02
CA GLU A 72 9.20 -5.50 11.49
C GLU A 72 9.21 -6.93 10.93
N ALA A 73 8.03 -7.54 10.76
CA ALA A 73 7.89 -8.86 10.17
C ALA A 73 8.32 -8.94 8.69
N TYR A 74 8.36 -7.80 7.99
CA TYR A 74 8.64 -7.72 6.55
C TYR A 74 9.87 -6.88 6.21
N SER A 75 10.38 -6.06 7.13
CA SER A 75 11.48 -5.10 6.88
C SER A 75 12.76 -5.75 6.35
N ASN A 76 13.03 -7.00 6.72
CA ASN A 76 14.19 -7.75 6.25
C ASN A 76 14.06 -8.30 4.82
N HIS A 77 12.90 -8.13 4.17
CA HIS A 77 12.62 -8.67 2.83
C HIS A 77 12.55 -7.60 1.74
N PHE A 78 12.64 -6.32 2.10
CA PHE A 78 12.52 -5.20 1.16
C PHE A 78 13.64 -4.18 1.36
N GLY A 79 14.13 -3.59 0.25
CA GLY A 79 15.21 -2.61 0.29
C GLY A 79 16.59 -3.24 0.47
N PHE A 80 17.49 -2.51 1.11
CA PHE A 80 18.85 -2.97 1.44
C PHE A 80 18.99 -3.12 2.94
N SER A 81 19.63 -4.20 3.36
CA SER A 81 20.14 -4.36 4.71
C SER A 81 21.25 -3.36 5.00
N GLU A 82 21.49 -3.07 6.28
CA GLU A 82 22.59 -2.19 6.69
C GLU A 82 23.95 -2.67 6.18
N ALA A 83 24.15 -3.99 6.11
CA ALA A 83 25.36 -4.59 5.56
C ALA A 83 25.52 -4.31 4.06
N GLU A 84 24.45 -4.41 3.28
CA GLU A 84 24.46 -4.08 1.85
C GLU A 84 24.71 -2.58 1.62
N VAL A 85 24.09 -1.71 2.42
CA VAL A 85 24.35 -0.27 2.35
C VAL A 85 25.80 0.05 2.70
N ALA A 86 26.33 -0.52 3.78
CA ALA A 86 27.73 -0.33 4.17
C ALA A 86 28.71 -0.80 3.09
N PHE A 87 28.42 -1.95 2.45
CA PHE A 87 29.18 -2.46 1.32
C PHE A 87 29.17 -1.49 0.13
N LEU A 88 27.98 -1.02 -0.28
CA LEU A 88 27.83 -0.07 -1.39
C LEU A 88 28.56 1.25 -1.14
N PHE A 89 28.53 1.77 0.08
CA PHE A 89 29.26 2.99 0.46
C PHE A 89 30.77 2.77 0.38
N LYS A 90 31.28 1.65 0.89
CA LYS A 90 32.69 1.28 0.83
C LYS A 90 33.18 1.15 -0.62
N GLU A 91 32.42 0.47 -1.47
CA GLU A 91 32.72 0.33 -2.92
C GLU A 91 32.82 1.68 -3.64
N LYS A 92 32.12 2.71 -3.14
CA LYS A 92 32.17 4.08 -3.69
C LYS A 92 33.16 5.00 -2.99
N GLY A 93 33.95 4.50 -2.04
CA GLY A 93 34.88 5.31 -1.26
C GLY A 93 34.17 6.33 -0.35
N LEU A 94 32.88 6.11 -0.06
CA LEU A 94 32.07 6.95 0.82
C LEU A 94 32.13 6.40 2.25
N VAL A 95 32.16 7.31 3.23
CA VAL A 95 32.09 6.92 4.64
C VAL A 95 30.63 6.73 5.03
N PHE A 96 30.28 5.53 5.46
CA PHE A 96 28.98 5.26 6.06
C PHE A 96 28.98 5.79 7.51
N LEU A 97 28.33 6.93 7.74
CA LEU A 97 28.18 7.54 9.07
C LEU A 97 26.74 7.33 9.55
N TRP A 98 26.50 6.25 10.29
CA TRP A 98 25.27 6.09 11.04
C TRP A 98 25.46 6.67 12.44
N LYS A 99 24.70 7.71 12.79
CA LYS A 99 24.56 8.16 14.18
C LYS A 99 23.18 7.71 14.68
N GLN A 100 23.19 6.93 15.75
CA GLN A 100 22.02 6.68 16.59
C GLN A 100 21.65 7.94 17.37
#